data_AF-A0A0M3IAQ6-F1
#
_entry.id   AF-A0A0M3IAQ6-F1
#
_cell.length_a   1.000
_cell.length_b   1.000
_cell.length_c   1.000
_cell.angle_alpha   90.00
_cell.angle_beta   90.00
_cell.angle_gamma   90.00
#
_symmetry.space_group_name_H-M   'P 1'
#
loop_
_entity.id
_entity.type
_entity.pdbx_description
1 polymer ?
#
loop_
_entity_poly.entity_id
_entity_poly.type
_entity_poly.pdbx_seq_one_letter_code
_entity_poly.pdbx_strand_id
1 'polypeptide(L)'
;MECPKVEPMECPKKMTLDGEGGPRFLDKPVPFFVEMLLHNDTDLATEIEGCMRICLSNITTLPPEISTLPTSTEIPYIEGATAHCYLESVGKPVFHAHSNTYFGSWMRDAYPRTGEDMMKRWLTNHFQGDTIEEYMDEADMRRERVYATHHLPYLYDGTNSAFFNGSFYFHRAGTPKIGKYELHSKRYNEVLIDENAAHKGSKLAKSYNCEIERVWLSTS
;
A
#
# COMPACT_ATOMS: atom_id res chain seq x y z
N MET A 1 39.01 17.60 6.59
CA MET A 1 38.57 16.43 7.39
C MET A 1 37.79 15.55 6.45
N GLU A 2 38.23 14.31 6.29
CA GLU A 2 37.75 13.39 5.27
C GLU A 2 36.66 12.49 5.86
N CYS A 3 35.53 12.34 5.17
CA CYS A 3 34.39 11.58 5.67
C CYS A 3 34.76 10.09 5.83
N PRO A 4 34.33 9.43 6.93
CA PRO A 4 34.61 8.02 7.13
C PRO A 4 33.85 7.19 6.09
N LYS A 5 34.58 6.33 5.38
CA LYS A 5 33.99 5.37 4.45
C LYS A 5 33.33 4.26 5.26
N VAL A 6 32.02 4.10 5.07
CA VAL A 6 31.25 3.00 5.63
C VAL A 6 31.49 1.77 4.75
N GLU A 7 32.04 0.70 5.32
CA GLU A 7 32.16 -0.57 4.62
C GLU A 7 30.78 -1.23 4.49
N PRO A 8 30.49 -1.87 3.35
CA PRO A 8 29.21 -2.54 3.13
C PRO A 8 29.06 -3.72 4.12
N MET A 9 27.92 -3.77 4.81
CA MET A 9 27.63 -4.87 5.73
C MET A 9 27.41 -6.16 4.94
N GLU A 10 28.29 -7.13 5.14
CA GLU A 10 28.09 -8.49 4.63
C GLU A 10 27.08 -9.25 5.49
N CYS A 11 26.11 -9.90 4.84
CA CYS A 11 25.16 -10.77 5.52
C CYS A 11 25.89 -11.95 6.21
N PRO A 12 25.55 -12.26 7.47
CA PRO A 12 26.14 -13.39 8.15
C PRO A 12 25.75 -14.69 7.44
N LYS A 13 26.74 -15.53 7.16
CA LYS A 13 26.58 -16.78 6.39
C LYS A 13 25.77 -17.86 7.12
N LYS A 14 25.32 -17.61 8.36
CA LYS A 14 24.44 -18.49 9.15
C LYS A 14 23.54 -17.65 10.05
N MET A 15 22.22 -17.84 9.94
CA MET A 15 21.24 -17.39 10.93
C MET A 15 20.95 -18.58 11.86
N THR A 16 21.18 -18.41 13.17
CA THR A 16 20.64 -19.33 14.18
C THR A 16 19.23 -18.85 14.56
N LEU A 17 18.31 -19.80 14.79
CA LEU A 17 16.87 -19.54 14.99
C LEU A 17 16.53 -19.08 16.43
N ASP A 18 17.55 -18.66 17.19
CA ASP A 18 17.47 -18.60 18.64
C ASP A 18 17.31 -17.16 19.16
N GLY A 19 17.24 -16.16 18.27
CA GLY A 19 16.91 -14.77 18.62
C GLY A 19 17.95 -14.01 19.48
N GLU A 20 19.05 -14.64 19.89
CA GLU A 20 20.07 -14.02 20.77
C GLU A 20 21.17 -13.22 20.04
N GLY A 21 20.88 -12.65 18.86
CA GLY A 21 21.84 -11.88 18.07
C GLY A 21 21.36 -10.52 17.57
N GLY A 22 20.18 -10.07 17.97
CA GLY A 22 19.63 -8.77 17.53
C GLY A 22 20.30 -7.59 18.24
N PRO A 23 20.39 -6.40 17.59
CA PRO A 23 20.85 -5.19 18.26
C PRO A 23 19.94 -4.88 19.46
N ARG A 24 20.54 -4.71 20.64
CA ARG A 24 19.81 -4.35 21.86
C ARG A 24 19.21 -2.96 21.71
N PHE A 25 17.89 -2.85 21.86
CA PHE A 25 17.19 -1.57 21.96
C PHE A 25 17.77 -0.77 23.13
N LEU A 26 18.36 0.39 22.83
CA LEU A 26 18.54 1.43 23.83
C LEU A 26 17.20 2.17 23.91
N ASP A 27 16.46 1.94 25.00
CA ASP A 27 15.31 2.76 25.36
C ASP A 27 15.79 4.20 25.57
N LYS A 28 15.72 5.00 24.50
CA LYS A 28 15.83 6.45 24.60
C LYS A 28 14.41 7.00 24.62
N PRO A 29 14.02 7.76 25.66
CA PRO A 29 12.73 8.42 25.67
C PRO A 29 12.61 9.34 24.45
N VAL A 30 11.41 9.36 23.87
CA VAL A 30 11.08 10.17 22.70
C VAL A 30 11.36 11.63 23.03
N PRO A 31 11.96 12.43 22.12
CA PRO A 31 12.22 13.83 22.38
C PRO A 31 10.94 14.57 22.81
N PHE A 32 11.04 15.36 23.86
CA PHE A 32 9.92 16.05 24.53
C PHE A 32 8.96 16.79 23.56
N PHE A 33 9.47 17.34 22.47
CA PHE A 33 8.63 18.04 21.48
C PHE A 33 7.63 17.11 20.76
N VAL A 34 7.99 15.84 20.57
CA VAL A 34 7.12 14.82 19.95
C VAL A 34 6.01 14.42 20.93
N GLU A 35 6.34 14.38 22.22
CA GLU A 35 5.38 14.11 23.29
C GLU A 35 4.34 15.24 23.39
N MET A 36 4.76 16.48 23.19
CA MET A 36 3.90 17.67 23.23
C MET A 36 2.96 17.76 22.02
N LEU A 37 3.35 17.23 20.85
CA LEU A 37 2.49 17.17 19.65
C LEU A 37 1.36 16.12 19.76
N LEU A 38 1.46 15.19 20.69
CA LEU A 38 0.45 14.15 20.92
C LEU A 38 -0.66 14.59 21.89
N HIS A 39 -0.49 15.73 22.55
CA HIS A 39 -1.52 16.30 23.43
C HIS A 39 -2.38 17.32 22.66
N ASN A 40 -3.64 16.94 22.47
CA ASN A 40 -4.67 17.74 21.82
C ASN A 40 -5.19 18.82 22.77
N ASP A 41 -4.52 19.96 22.83
CA ASP A 41 -5.04 21.19 23.44
C ASP A 41 -5.05 22.31 22.39
N THR A 42 -6.26 22.69 21.99
CA THR A 42 -6.56 23.69 20.95
C THR A 42 -6.02 25.10 21.23
N ASP A 43 -5.51 25.37 22.43
CA ASP A 43 -4.94 26.67 22.81
C ASP A 43 -3.42 26.79 22.59
N LEU A 44 -2.68 25.70 22.31
CA LEU A 44 -1.23 25.76 22.06
C LEU A 44 -0.90 26.01 20.57
N ALA A 45 -1.87 25.79 19.67
CA ALA A 45 -1.68 25.99 18.23
C ALA A 45 -1.42 27.47 17.88
N THR A 46 -2.00 28.40 18.62
CA THR A 46 -1.88 29.86 18.39
C THR A 46 -0.51 30.40 18.79
N GLU A 47 0.08 29.89 19.88
CA GLU A 47 1.45 30.27 20.30
C GLU A 47 2.52 29.69 19.35
N ILE A 48 2.31 28.47 18.85
CA ILE A 48 3.20 27.83 17.87
C ILE A 48 3.16 28.58 16.53
N GLU A 49 1.98 29.03 16.09
CA GLU A 49 1.82 29.82 14.85
C GLU A 49 2.49 31.20 14.95
N GLY A 50 2.42 31.85 16.13
CA GLY A 50 3.13 33.10 16.40
C GLY A 50 4.65 32.94 16.36
N CYS A 51 5.16 31.86 16.95
CA CYS A 51 6.59 31.56 16.95
C CYS A 51 7.11 31.21 15.54
N MET A 52 6.33 30.48 14.75
CA MET A 52 6.63 30.20 13.34
C MET A 52 6.65 31.47 12.49
N ARG A 53 5.72 32.42 12.71
CA ARG A 53 5.69 33.69 11.97
C ARG A 53 6.89 34.60 12.24
N ILE A 54 7.40 34.62 13.46
CA ILE A 54 8.59 35.42 13.82
C ILE A 54 9.84 34.87 13.12
N CYS A 55 9.95 33.54 13.04
CA CYS A 55 11.11 32.86 12.45
C CYS A 55 11.08 32.74 10.92
N LEU A 56 9.92 32.89 10.26
CA LEU A 56 9.75 32.74 8.80
C LEU A 56 9.53 34.06 8.05
N SER A 57 9.91 35.19 8.64
CA SER A 57 9.62 36.55 8.14
C SER A 57 10.22 36.94 6.78
N ASN A 58 10.85 36.02 6.05
CA ASN A 58 11.60 36.31 4.81
C ASN A 58 11.16 35.52 3.57
N ILE A 59 9.94 34.97 3.51
CA ILE A 59 9.41 34.28 2.32
C ILE A 59 8.33 35.10 1.56
N THR A 60 7.98 36.30 2.04
CA THR A 60 6.87 37.06 1.45
C THR A 60 7.33 38.07 0.39
N THR A 61 7.69 37.60 -0.80
CA THR A 61 7.51 38.37 -2.05
C THR A 61 7.39 37.43 -3.25
N LEU A 62 6.17 37.08 -3.64
CA LEU A 62 5.86 36.73 -5.03
C LEU A 62 4.60 37.49 -5.48
N PRO A 63 4.60 38.08 -6.70
CA PRO A 63 3.55 38.96 -7.22
C PRO A 63 2.28 38.19 -7.63
N PRO A 64 1.14 38.89 -7.84
CA PRO A 64 -0.16 38.24 -8.04
C PRO A 64 -0.38 37.93 -9.52
N GLU A 65 -0.31 36.68 -9.94
CA GLU A 65 -0.92 36.28 -11.22
C GLU A 65 -1.60 34.91 -11.18
N ILE A 66 -2.92 34.99 -11.42
CA ILE A 66 -3.76 34.09 -12.22
C ILE A 66 -4.29 32.82 -11.52
N SER A 67 -5.61 32.88 -11.36
CA SER A 67 -6.52 31.79 -11.03
C SER A 67 -6.37 30.62 -11.99
N THR A 68 -5.78 29.52 -11.51
CA THR A 68 -6.05 28.17 -12.01
C THR A 68 -6.42 27.29 -10.84
N LEU A 69 -7.62 26.72 -10.92
CA LEU A 69 -8.16 25.70 -10.02
C LEU A 69 -7.14 24.54 -9.89
N PRO A 70 -6.76 24.07 -8.68
CA PRO A 70 -5.87 22.92 -8.57
C PRO A 70 -6.64 21.64 -8.92
N THR A 71 -6.58 21.28 -10.20
CA THR A 71 -6.83 19.93 -10.69
C THR A 71 -5.74 19.02 -10.17
N SER A 72 -6.14 17.96 -9.45
CA SER A 72 -5.32 16.79 -9.08
C SER A 72 -4.05 17.10 -8.28
N THR A 73 -4.01 16.64 -7.04
CA THR A 73 -2.75 16.51 -6.30
C THR A 73 -1.86 15.54 -7.09
N GLU A 74 -0.91 16.06 -7.85
CA GLU A 74 0.12 15.24 -8.48
C GLU A 74 0.85 14.49 -7.36
N ILE A 75 0.77 13.16 -7.41
CA ILE A 75 1.69 12.31 -6.67
C ILE A 75 3.08 12.70 -7.18
N PRO A 76 4.04 13.06 -6.31
CA PRO A 76 5.38 13.41 -6.76
C PRO A 76 6.01 12.14 -7.34
N TYR A 77 5.84 11.93 -8.64
CA TYR A 77 6.67 11.02 -9.40
C TYR A 77 8.04 11.70 -9.50
N ILE A 78 8.93 11.34 -8.58
CA ILE A 78 10.31 11.78 -8.67
C ILE A 78 10.96 10.96 -9.78
N GLU A 79 10.87 11.47 -11.00
CA GLU A 79 11.62 10.95 -12.13
C GLU A 79 13.11 10.97 -11.77
N GLY A 80 13.71 9.79 -11.58
CA GLY A 80 15.13 9.66 -11.22
C GLY A 80 15.46 9.46 -9.74
N ALA A 81 14.50 9.38 -8.82
CA ALA A 81 14.78 8.87 -7.46
C ALA A 81 14.60 7.35 -7.42
N THR A 82 15.61 6.62 -7.89
CA THR A 82 15.85 5.27 -7.36
C THR A 82 16.29 5.44 -5.91
N ALA A 83 15.33 5.61 -5.01
CA ALA A 83 15.61 5.56 -3.59
C ALA A 83 16.10 4.13 -3.31
N HIS A 84 17.40 3.97 -3.04
CA HIS A 84 17.98 2.72 -2.55
C HIS A 84 17.53 2.48 -1.10
N CYS A 85 16.21 2.37 -0.92
CA CYS A 85 15.58 2.11 0.37
C CYS A 85 15.39 0.61 0.50
N TYR A 86 15.81 0.09 1.65
CA TYR A 86 15.61 -1.31 2.03
C TYR A 86 14.67 -1.34 3.24
N LEU A 87 13.82 -2.37 3.31
CA LEU A 87 13.00 -2.60 4.49
C LEU A 87 13.92 -3.01 5.65
N GLU A 88 14.06 -2.15 6.67
CA GLU A 88 14.90 -2.42 7.83
C GLU A 88 14.17 -3.27 8.88
N SER A 89 12.93 -2.94 9.20
CA SER A 89 12.13 -3.65 10.20
C SER A 89 10.62 -3.53 9.95
N VAL A 90 9.85 -4.42 10.58
CA VAL A 90 8.38 -4.43 10.54
C VAL A 90 7.84 -4.22 11.95
N GLY A 91 6.89 -3.29 12.09
CA GLY A 91 6.27 -2.95 13.37
C GLY A 91 5.27 -4.01 13.87
N LYS A 92 4.69 -3.74 15.05
CA LYS A 92 3.64 -4.59 15.63
C LYS A 92 2.38 -4.53 14.74
N PRO A 93 1.73 -5.68 14.44
CA PRO A 93 0.52 -5.69 13.64
C PRO A 93 -0.63 -5.01 14.40
N VAL A 94 -1.51 -4.32 13.65
CA VAL A 94 -2.73 -3.71 14.16
C VAL A 94 -3.94 -4.49 13.67
N PHE A 95 -4.84 -4.81 14.58
CA PHE A 95 -6.08 -5.51 14.25
C PHE A 95 -7.13 -4.52 13.74
N HIS A 96 -7.59 -4.72 12.50
CA HIS A 96 -8.60 -3.86 11.86
C HIS A 96 -10.01 -4.46 11.94
N ALA A 97 -10.17 -5.73 11.53
CA ALA A 97 -11.46 -6.41 11.46
C ALA A 97 -11.30 -7.94 11.53
N HIS A 98 -12.41 -8.65 11.77
CA HIS A 98 -12.52 -10.10 11.59
C HIS A 98 -13.43 -10.37 10.39
N SER A 99 -13.29 -11.56 9.80
CA SER A 99 -14.19 -12.08 8.77
C SER A 99 -14.76 -13.42 9.24
N ASN A 100 -15.92 -13.78 8.70
CA ASN A 100 -16.55 -15.07 8.93
C ASN A 100 -15.92 -16.21 8.11
N THR A 101 -14.91 -15.91 7.27
CA THR A 101 -14.16 -16.90 6.49
C THR A 101 -12.73 -17.07 7.01
N TYR A 102 -12.21 -18.29 6.98
CA TYR A 102 -10.82 -18.59 7.38
C TYR A 102 -9.77 -18.03 6.41
N PHE A 103 -10.14 -17.94 5.13
CA PHE A 103 -9.25 -17.52 4.06
C PHE A 103 -9.94 -16.44 3.23
N GLY A 104 -9.12 -15.57 2.67
CA GLY A 104 -9.55 -14.44 1.85
C GLY A 104 -8.42 -13.43 1.72
N SER A 105 -8.74 -12.28 1.14
CA SER A 105 -7.82 -11.16 1.00
C SER A 105 -8.60 -9.87 1.14
N TRP A 106 -8.02 -8.88 1.81
CA TRP A 106 -8.58 -7.53 1.89
C TRP A 106 -7.49 -6.51 1.61
N MET A 107 -7.84 -5.41 0.96
CA MET A 107 -6.90 -4.33 0.67
C MET A 107 -7.57 -3.02 0.32
N ARG A 108 -6.74 -1.99 0.20
CA ARG A 108 -7.07 -0.70 -0.43
C ARG A 108 -6.65 -0.72 -1.89
N ASP A 109 -7.18 0.20 -2.67
CA ASP A 109 -6.60 0.53 -3.97
C ASP A 109 -5.25 1.24 -3.76
N ALA A 110 -4.19 0.74 -4.40
CA ALA A 110 -2.87 1.36 -4.35
C ALA A 110 -2.81 2.68 -5.13
N TYR A 111 -3.74 2.91 -6.07
CA TYR A 111 -3.83 4.12 -6.87
C TYR A 111 -5.31 4.49 -7.08
N PRO A 112 -6.01 5.00 -6.05
CA PRO A 112 -7.43 5.32 -6.15
C PRO A 112 -7.66 6.47 -7.14
N ARG A 113 -8.75 6.40 -7.93
CA ARG A 113 -9.09 7.44 -8.93
C ARG A 113 -9.61 8.74 -8.32
N THR A 114 -10.18 8.65 -7.12
CA THR A 114 -10.79 9.77 -6.41
C THR A 114 -10.38 9.73 -4.94
N GLY A 115 -10.49 10.87 -4.26
CA GLY A 115 -10.24 10.94 -2.80
C GLY A 115 -11.22 10.07 -2.00
N GLU A 116 -12.46 9.91 -2.47
CA GLU A 116 -13.44 9.01 -1.85
C GLU A 116 -13.03 7.54 -1.98
N ASP A 117 -12.50 7.14 -3.15
CA ASP A 117 -12.03 5.77 -3.37
C ASP A 117 -10.85 5.38 -2.47
N MET A 118 -10.09 6.35 -1.94
CA MET A 118 -8.98 6.10 -1.00
C MET A 118 -9.45 5.47 0.31
N MET A 119 -10.68 5.77 0.73
CA MET A 119 -11.24 5.28 1.99
C MET A 119 -11.77 3.85 1.87
N LYS A 120 -12.11 3.42 0.66
CA LYS A 120 -12.74 2.12 0.42
C LYS A 120 -11.87 0.95 0.87
N ARG A 121 -12.54 -0.15 1.20
CA ARG A 121 -11.92 -1.45 1.44
C ARG A 121 -12.55 -2.47 0.52
N TRP A 122 -11.71 -3.32 -0.04
CA TRP A 122 -12.13 -4.41 -0.90
C TRP A 122 -11.80 -5.72 -0.22
N LEU A 123 -12.75 -6.66 -0.23
CA LEU A 123 -12.60 -7.99 0.36
C LEU A 123 -12.97 -9.06 -0.68
N THR A 124 -12.17 -10.11 -0.73
CA THR A 124 -12.46 -11.33 -1.49
C THR A 124 -12.44 -12.51 -0.53
N ASN A 125 -13.55 -13.24 -0.47
CA ASN A 125 -13.71 -14.35 0.46
C ASN A 125 -13.18 -15.66 -0.15
N HIS A 126 -12.65 -16.54 0.70
CA HIS A 126 -12.10 -17.85 0.33
C HIS A 126 -10.88 -17.80 -0.62
N PHE A 127 -10.41 -18.98 -1.03
CA PHE A 127 -9.33 -19.12 -2.03
C PHE A 127 -9.83 -19.06 -3.47
N GLN A 128 -11.12 -19.26 -3.69
CA GLN A 128 -11.70 -19.27 -5.02
C GLN A 128 -13.10 -18.68 -4.94
N GLY A 129 -13.42 -17.81 -5.90
CA GLY A 129 -14.70 -17.13 -5.95
C GLY A 129 -14.80 -16.21 -7.16
N ASP A 130 -15.94 -15.58 -7.32
CA ASP A 130 -16.22 -14.58 -8.36
C ASP A 130 -16.77 -13.28 -7.76
N THR A 131 -16.78 -13.14 -6.44
CA THR A 131 -17.34 -11.97 -5.75
C THR A 131 -16.26 -11.10 -5.11
N ILE A 132 -16.47 -9.79 -5.20
CA ILE A 132 -15.72 -8.78 -4.48
C ILE A 132 -16.71 -7.98 -3.64
N GLU A 133 -16.42 -7.85 -2.36
CA GLU A 133 -17.19 -7.02 -1.44
C GLU A 133 -16.51 -5.65 -1.31
N GLU A 134 -17.27 -4.60 -1.61
CA GLU A 134 -16.89 -3.19 -1.45
C GLU A 134 -17.42 -2.70 -0.10
N TYR A 135 -16.56 -2.05 0.66
CA TYR A 135 -16.91 -1.29 1.85
C TYR A 135 -16.50 0.17 1.63
N MET A 136 -17.35 1.12 2.06
CA MET A 136 -17.08 2.54 1.90
C MET A 136 -15.87 2.98 2.71
N ASP A 137 -15.69 2.38 3.89
CA ASP A 137 -14.57 2.64 4.77
C ASP A 137 -14.23 1.43 5.66
N GLU A 138 -13.19 1.61 6.49
CA GLU A 138 -12.75 0.60 7.44
C GLU A 138 -13.77 0.34 8.56
N ALA A 139 -14.58 1.33 8.90
CA ALA A 139 -15.57 1.22 9.96
C ALA A 139 -16.76 0.37 9.51
N ASP A 140 -17.13 0.44 8.23
CA ASP A 140 -18.10 -0.45 7.59
C ASP A 140 -17.55 -1.86 7.44
N MET A 141 -16.27 -2.02 7.04
CA MET A 141 -15.61 -3.33 7.02
C MET A 141 -15.63 -4.00 8.40
N ARG A 142 -15.32 -3.25 9.47
CA ARG A 142 -15.36 -3.77 10.85
C ARG A 142 -16.77 -4.18 11.33
N ARG A 143 -17.81 -3.53 10.80
CA ARG A 143 -19.21 -3.84 11.11
C ARG A 143 -19.84 -4.82 10.12
N GLU A 144 -19.05 -5.34 9.18
CA GLU A 144 -19.50 -6.21 8.09
C GLU A 144 -20.64 -5.59 7.25
N ARG A 145 -20.67 -4.26 7.13
CA ARG A 145 -21.66 -3.56 6.29
C ARG A 145 -21.15 -3.45 4.86
N VAL A 146 -21.48 -4.44 4.03
CA VAL A 146 -21.16 -4.43 2.60
C VAL A 146 -21.91 -3.28 1.91
N TYR A 147 -21.17 -2.42 1.20
CA TYR A 147 -21.73 -1.34 0.39
C TYR A 147 -22.22 -1.86 -0.96
N ALA A 148 -21.37 -2.63 -1.64
CA ALA A 148 -21.70 -3.25 -2.91
C ALA A 148 -20.99 -4.60 -3.07
N THR A 149 -21.60 -5.49 -3.85
CA THR A 149 -20.97 -6.75 -4.28
C THR A 149 -20.77 -6.69 -5.78
N HIS A 150 -19.56 -6.96 -6.25
CA HIS A 150 -19.23 -7.05 -7.66
C HIS A 150 -19.02 -8.50 -8.07
N HIS A 151 -19.69 -8.91 -9.15
CA HIS A 151 -19.55 -10.23 -9.73
C HIS A 151 -18.60 -10.19 -10.93
N LEU A 152 -17.58 -11.03 -10.86
CA LEU A 152 -16.59 -11.22 -11.90
C LEU A 152 -17.12 -12.19 -12.95
N PRO A 153 -16.76 -12.01 -14.23
CA PRO A 153 -17.14 -12.94 -15.28
C PRO A 153 -16.42 -14.31 -15.18
N TYR A 154 -15.34 -14.38 -14.39
CA TYR A 154 -14.53 -15.57 -14.20
C TYR A 154 -14.09 -15.69 -12.74
N LEU A 155 -13.89 -16.93 -12.30
CA LEU A 155 -13.39 -17.22 -10.97
C LEU A 155 -11.94 -16.76 -10.80
N TYR A 156 -11.64 -16.09 -9.70
CA TYR A 156 -10.29 -15.95 -9.19
C TYR A 156 -9.85 -17.20 -8.44
N ASP A 157 -8.53 -17.41 -8.38
CA ASP A 157 -7.89 -18.48 -7.61
C ASP A 157 -6.74 -17.88 -6.79
N GLY A 158 -6.64 -18.28 -5.52
CA GLY A 158 -5.71 -17.73 -4.53
C GLY A 158 -6.19 -16.46 -3.80
N THR A 159 -5.30 -15.88 -3.00
CA THR A 159 -5.52 -14.65 -2.20
C THR A 159 -4.58 -13.50 -2.59
N ASN A 160 -3.82 -13.69 -3.68
CA ASN A 160 -2.77 -12.79 -4.18
C ASN A 160 -3.31 -11.76 -5.19
N SER A 161 -4.56 -11.36 -5.04
CA SER A 161 -5.16 -10.32 -5.87
C SER A 161 -4.62 -8.94 -5.52
N ALA A 162 -4.84 -7.96 -6.41
CA ALA A 162 -4.43 -6.58 -6.20
C ALA A 162 -5.48 -5.60 -6.72
N PHE A 163 -5.61 -4.44 -6.08
CA PHE A 163 -6.42 -3.32 -6.56
C PHE A 163 -5.51 -2.17 -6.96
N PHE A 164 -5.65 -1.72 -8.20
CA PHE A 164 -4.89 -0.60 -8.74
C PHE A 164 -5.74 0.17 -9.75
N ASN A 165 -5.90 1.48 -9.55
CA ASN A 165 -6.60 2.38 -10.48
C ASN A 165 -8.03 1.93 -10.79
N GLY A 166 -8.81 1.65 -9.74
CA GLY A 166 -10.21 1.21 -9.81
C GLY A 166 -10.40 -0.15 -10.48
N SER A 167 -9.33 -0.94 -10.62
CA SER A 167 -9.34 -2.24 -11.28
C SER A 167 -8.87 -3.34 -10.33
N PHE A 168 -9.55 -4.48 -10.38
CA PHE A 168 -9.20 -5.70 -9.68
C PHE A 168 -8.37 -6.61 -10.59
N TYR A 169 -7.20 -7.00 -10.10
CA TYR A 169 -6.28 -7.90 -10.78
C TYR A 169 -6.21 -9.22 -10.03
N PHE A 170 -6.40 -10.32 -10.75
CA PHE A 170 -6.51 -11.63 -10.14
C PHE A 170 -6.02 -12.74 -11.06
N HIS A 171 -5.57 -13.84 -10.46
CA HIS A 171 -5.23 -15.05 -11.20
C HIS A 171 -6.50 -15.75 -11.65
N ARG A 172 -6.63 -15.99 -12.96
CA ARG A 172 -7.83 -16.61 -13.54
C ARG A 172 -7.78 -18.12 -13.31
N ALA A 173 -8.75 -18.63 -12.57
CA ALA A 173 -8.78 -20.01 -12.12
C ALA A 173 -8.57 -21.01 -13.26
N GLY A 174 -7.64 -21.93 -13.04
CA GLY A 174 -7.33 -23.00 -14.00
C GLY A 174 -6.65 -22.53 -15.28
N THR A 175 -6.09 -21.32 -15.34
CA THR A 175 -5.30 -20.85 -16.49
C THR A 175 -4.06 -20.06 -16.09
N PRO A 176 -3.04 -19.97 -16.94
CA PRO A 176 -1.86 -19.15 -16.66
C PRO A 176 -2.09 -17.67 -17.02
N LYS A 177 -3.28 -17.14 -16.74
CA LYS A 177 -3.71 -15.79 -17.12
C LYS A 177 -4.00 -14.93 -15.90
N ILE A 178 -3.69 -13.64 -16.00
CA ILE A 178 -4.16 -12.62 -15.06
C ILE A 178 -5.35 -11.91 -15.68
N GLY A 179 -6.47 -11.90 -14.96
CA GLY A 179 -7.64 -11.08 -15.28
C GLY A 179 -7.49 -9.67 -14.71
N LYS A 180 -7.96 -8.68 -15.46
CA LYS A 180 -8.19 -7.31 -15.03
C LYS A 180 -9.68 -7.02 -15.15
N TYR A 181 -10.31 -6.68 -14.05
CA TYR A 181 -11.71 -6.29 -14.02
C TYR A 181 -11.85 -4.87 -13.50
N GLU A 182 -12.34 -3.97 -14.35
CA GLU A 182 -12.57 -2.58 -13.96
C GLU A 182 -13.92 -2.45 -13.23
N LEU A 183 -13.89 -1.99 -11.98
CA LEU A 183 -15.03 -2.09 -11.06
C LEU A 183 -16.19 -1.18 -11.46
N HIS A 184 -15.89 -0.01 -12.05
CA HIS A 184 -16.91 0.95 -12.46
C HIS A 184 -17.51 0.64 -13.83
N SER A 185 -16.66 0.45 -14.84
CA SER A 185 -17.10 0.17 -16.22
C SER A 185 -17.56 -1.28 -16.42
N LYS A 186 -17.28 -2.17 -15.44
CA LYS A 186 -17.51 -3.61 -15.50
C LYS A 186 -16.79 -4.30 -16.67
N ARG A 187 -15.74 -3.65 -17.20
CA ARG A 187 -14.97 -4.15 -18.34
C ARG A 187 -13.94 -5.16 -17.87
N TYR A 188 -13.89 -6.31 -18.55
CA TYR A 188 -12.92 -7.36 -18.32
C TYR A 188 -11.87 -7.41 -19.42
N ASN A 189 -10.62 -7.61 -19.04
CA ASN A 189 -9.52 -7.95 -19.94
C ASN A 189 -8.67 -9.04 -19.27
N GLU A 190 -7.85 -9.75 -20.04
CA GLU A 190 -6.91 -10.73 -19.49
C GLU A 190 -5.60 -10.72 -20.26
N VAL A 191 -4.52 -11.11 -19.60
CA VAL A 191 -3.20 -11.28 -20.18
C VAL A 191 -2.65 -12.66 -19.82
N LEU A 192 -2.00 -13.31 -20.78
CA LEU A 192 -1.23 -14.52 -20.56
C LEU A 192 0.11 -14.14 -19.92
N ILE A 193 0.46 -14.75 -18.78
CA ILE A 193 1.76 -14.51 -18.14
C ILE A 193 2.84 -15.27 -18.90
N ASP A 194 2.69 -16.60 -18.94
CA ASP A 194 3.58 -17.54 -19.60
C ASP A 194 2.83 -18.87 -19.79
N GLU A 195 3.02 -19.56 -20.91
CA GLU A 195 2.31 -20.83 -21.18
C GLU A 195 2.67 -21.94 -20.17
N ASN A 196 3.86 -21.87 -19.57
CA ASN A 196 4.40 -22.84 -18.63
C ASN A 196 4.20 -22.42 -17.16
N ALA A 197 3.60 -21.24 -16.89
CA ALA A 197 3.33 -20.82 -15.53
C ALA A 197 2.46 -21.86 -14.80
N ALA A 198 2.84 -22.22 -13.57
CA ALA A 198 2.09 -23.18 -12.78
C ALA A 198 0.72 -22.58 -12.39
N HIS A 199 -0.36 -23.24 -12.82
CA HIS A 199 -1.72 -22.73 -12.66
C HIS A 199 -2.78 -23.83 -12.40
N LYS A 200 -2.33 -25.09 -12.26
CA LYS A 200 -3.19 -26.28 -12.01
C LYS A 200 -2.52 -27.23 -11.02
N GLY A 201 -3.31 -27.78 -10.09
CA GLY A 201 -2.90 -28.76 -9.09
C GLY A 201 -2.27 -28.13 -7.83
N SER A 202 -1.77 -28.96 -6.91
CA SER A 202 -1.08 -28.54 -5.66
C SER A 202 0.25 -27.80 -5.87
N LYS A 203 0.53 -27.39 -7.11
CA LYS A 203 1.67 -26.54 -7.48
C LYS A 203 1.29 -25.08 -7.22
N LEU A 204 1.19 -24.73 -5.93
CA LEU A 204 1.14 -23.33 -5.51
C LEU A 204 2.42 -22.64 -5.99
N ALA A 205 2.27 -21.44 -6.54
CA ALA A 205 3.42 -20.61 -6.88
C ALA A 205 4.25 -20.38 -5.61
N LYS A 206 5.42 -21.05 -5.52
CA LYS A 206 6.50 -20.58 -4.66
C LYS A 206 6.92 -19.26 -5.27
N SER A 207 6.44 -18.15 -4.67
CA SER A 207 6.83 -16.76 -4.95
C SER A 207 7.71 -16.62 -6.19
N TYR A 208 7.09 -16.36 -7.35
CA TYR A 208 7.82 -15.85 -8.50
C TYR A 208 8.19 -14.39 -8.19
N ASN A 209 9.17 -14.24 -7.31
CA ASN A 209 9.89 -13.00 -7.08
C ASN A 209 10.52 -12.63 -8.43
N CYS A 210 10.10 -11.50 -9.02
CA CYS A 210 10.74 -10.72 -10.09
C CYS A 210 9.98 -10.54 -11.43
N GLU A 211 8.94 -11.31 -11.76
CA GLU A 211 8.25 -11.12 -13.08
C GLU A 211 6.97 -10.30 -13.03
N ILE A 212 6.27 -10.25 -11.88
CA ILE A 212 5.05 -9.45 -11.77
C ILE A 212 5.38 -7.95 -11.91
N GLU A 213 6.49 -7.46 -11.32
CA GLU A 213 6.90 -6.06 -11.45
C GLU A 213 7.28 -5.64 -12.89
N ARG A 214 7.79 -6.56 -13.73
CA ARG A 214 8.13 -6.23 -15.12
C ARG A 214 6.91 -6.04 -16.03
N VAL A 215 5.83 -6.77 -15.77
CA VAL A 215 4.59 -6.60 -16.55
C VAL A 215 3.94 -5.25 -16.24
N TRP A 216 4.01 -4.78 -15.00
CA TRP A 216 3.41 -3.49 -14.60
C TRP A 216 4.24 -2.27 -15.01
N LEU A 217 5.57 -2.38 -15.10
CA LEU A 217 6.44 -1.24 -15.45
C LEU A 217 6.69 -1.08 -16.96
N SER A 218 6.33 -2.06 -17.80
CA SER A 218 6.61 -2.02 -19.25
C SER A 218 5.47 -1.44 -20.11
N THR A 219 4.36 -1.04 -19.50
CA THR A 219 3.21 -0.43 -20.20
C THR A 219 2.87 1.00 -19.74
N SER A 220 3.85 1.68 -19.11
CA SER A 220 3.79 3.13 -18.83
C SER A 220 4.56 3.91 -19.89
#